data_AF-A0A2I1CVT3-F1
#
_entry.id   AF-A0A2I1CVT3-F1
#
_cell.length_a   1.000
_cell.length_b   1.000
_cell.length_c   1.000
_cell.angle_alpha   90.00
_cell.angle_beta   90.00
_cell.angle_gamma   90.00
#
_symmetry.space_group_name_H-M   'P 1'
#
loop_
_entity.id
_entity.type
_entity.pdbx_description
1 polymer ?
#
loop_
_entity_poly.entity_id
_entity_poly.type
_entity_poly.pdbx_seq_one_letter_code
_entity_poly.pdbx_strand_id
1 'polypeptide(L)'
;MAYTPERLSVARRLFQRHEAPSTRKEDQFPFRKQYSFRERTLSSLKTHSSTWIDDDETDDYDPKQESASSRRKRPSHSSNIAPKKRAKIADTLIVAMSLGSDSGKGFLSSISDWGDDSTDLLEQPEGVDTFFKAHGEPRTLTTSLAHPVNFAHDPPDDGSSPCHWCANFIYGLLGLGKRTVQVMDYGNGKYEEISGEHTVAGHEPSRMCVACALERIHITQCAGHRIIPLKGYSPDTFDFGAAFKSLTPGIEGPSMINPWCSLCPSPAFFGCSAIQPVNVYQECVDPCSPDAVGCGLLLCERCEAGMRECGGEFSKVVKRNQQEDADFGSRADVEYILPGNALYRFYTG
;
A
#
# COMPACT_ATOMS: atom_id res chain seq x y z
N MET A 1 10.36 24.77 3.11
CA MET A 1 10.64 25.49 1.85
C MET A 1 9.34 25.90 1.18
N ALA A 2 9.27 27.07 0.56
CA ALA A 2 8.05 27.56 -0.08
C ALA A 2 7.76 26.85 -1.41
N TYR A 3 6.47 26.67 -1.68
CA TYR A 3 5.89 26.16 -2.93
C TYR A 3 6.20 27.13 -4.09
N THR A 4 6.90 26.66 -5.14
CA THR A 4 7.05 27.44 -6.39
C THR A 4 6.40 26.71 -7.56
N PRO A 5 5.68 27.41 -8.45
CA PRO A 5 5.04 26.80 -9.63
C PRO A 5 6.02 26.03 -10.53
N GLU A 6 7.27 26.49 -10.60
CA GLU A 6 8.35 25.87 -11.36
C GLU A 6 8.68 24.45 -10.83
N ARG A 7 8.74 24.29 -9.50
CA ARG A 7 9.01 22.98 -8.87
C ARG A 7 7.86 21.99 -9.10
N LEU A 8 6.62 22.47 -9.05
CA LEU A 8 5.44 21.65 -9.39
C LEU A 8 5.50 21.16 -10.84
N SER A 9 5.95 22.00 -11.77
CA SER A 9 6.08 21.64 -13.19
C SER A 9 7.11 20.53 -13.42
N VAL A 10 8.21 20.53 -12.65
CA VAL A 10 9.24 19.48 -12.71
C VAL A 10 8.70 18.17 -12.15
N ALA A 11 8.04 18.21 -10.98
CA ALA A 11 7.40 17.04 -10.41
C ALA A 11 6.33 16.45 -11.35
N ARG A 12 5.50 17.29 -11.96
CA ARG A 12 4.54 16.84 -12.99
C ARG A 12 5.22 16.14 -14.16
N ARG A 13 6.33 16.66 -14.66
CA ARG A 13 7.08 16.05 -15.76
C ARG A 13 7.65 14.68 -15.40
N LEU A 14 8.09 14.49 -14.16
CA LEU A 14 8.66 13.23 -13.70
C LEU A 14 7.61 12.12 -13.54
N PHE A 15 6.35 12.51 -13.27
CA PHE A 15 5.31 11.58 -12.84
C PHE A 15 4.10 11.45 -13.77
N GLN A 16 3.80 12.46 -14.59
CA GLN A 16 2.78 12.35 -15.61
C GLN A 16 3.43 11.70 -16.84
N ARG A 17 3.07 10.44 -17.12
CA ARG A 17 3.29 9.86 -18.45
C ARG A 17 2.64 10.81 -19.47
N HIS A 18 3.41 11.24 -20.47
CA HIS A 18 2.80 11.70 -21.71
C HIS A 18 1.99 10.52 -22.25
N GLU A 19 0.68 10.67 -22.37
CA GLU A 19 -0.09 9.86 -23.32
C GLU A 19 0.42 10.21 -24.72
N ALA A 20 1.43 9.48 -25.16
CA ALA A 20 1.89 9.52 -26.54
C ALA A 20 1.32 8.31 -27.29
N PRO A 21 0.86 8.48 -28.54
CA PRO A 21 0.23 7.41 -29.30
C PRO A 21 1.23 6.28 -29.56
N SER A 22 0.77 5.06 -29.32
CA SER A 22 1.44 3.81 -29.65
C SER A 22 2.00 3.83 -31.08
N THR A 23 3.32 3.91 -31.20
CA THR A 23 4.05 3.46 -32.39
C THR A 23 5.29 2.71 -31.94
N ARG A 24 5.26 1.38 -32.14
CA ARG A 24 6.38 0.47 -31.96
C ARG A 24 7.57 0.92 -32.80
N LYS A 25 8.74 1.01 -32.19
CA LYS A 25 10.01 0.52 -32.75
C LYS A 25 10.87 -0.06 -31.64
N GLU A 26 11.19 -1.34 -31.80
CA GLU A 26 12.29 -2.01 -31.13
C GLU A 26 13.59 -1.26 -31.42
N ASP A 27 14.45 -1.08 -30.41
CA ASP A 27 15.88 -1.32 -30.53
C ASP A 27 16.59 -1.24 -29.17
N GLN A 28 17.06 -2.42 -28.73
CA GLN A 28 18.43 -2.68 -28.26
C GLN A 28 18.97 -1.89 -27.05
N PHE A 29 18.75 -2.43 -25.84
CA PHE A 29 19.58 -2.14 -24.65
C PHE A 29 20.56 -3.29 -24.38
N PRO A 30 21.88 -3.03 -24.24
CA PRO A 30 22.76 -3.92 -23.51
C PRO A 30 23.34 -3.18 -22.31
N PHE A 31 22.88 -3.44 -21.08
CA PHE A 31 23.70 -3.41 -19.86
C PHE A 31 22.89 -3.91 -18.65
N ARG A 32 22.67 -5.23 -18.56
CA ARG A 32 22.51 -5.91 -17.27
C ARG A 32 23.90 -6.38 -16.83
N LYS A 33 24.54 -5.66 -15.91
CA LYS A 33 25.62 -6.25 -15.11
C LYS A 33 24.99 -6.87 -13.86
N GLN A 34 24.84 -8.19 -13.92
CA GLN A 34 24.57 -9.03 -12.78
C GLN A 34 25.73 -8.90 -11.78
N TYR A 35 25.41 -8.74 -10.50
CA TYR A 35 26.36 -8.90 -9.40
C TYR A 35 26.91 -10.33 -9.42
N SER A 36 28.16 -10.50 -9.84
CA SER A 36 28.90 -11.74 -9.65
C SER A 36 29.50 -11.74 -8.24
N PHE A 37 28.98 -12.57 -7.35
CA PHE A 37 29.67 -12.91 -6.09
C PHE A 37 31.07 -13.42 -6.42
N ARG A 38 32.11 -12.72 -5.96
CA ARG A 38 33.48 -13.27 -5.94
C ARG A 38 33.76 -13.88 -4.58
N GLU A 39 34.22 -15.11 -4.66
CA GLU A 39 34.66 -16.02 -3.61
C GLU A 39 35.79 -15.41 -2.77
N ARG A 40 35.77 -15.70 -1.47
CA ARG A 40 36.81 -15.26 -0.53
C ARG A 40 38.07 -16.11 -0.73
N THR A 41 39.19 -15.45 -1.02
CA THR A 41 40.52 -16.07 -1.07
C THR A 41 41.02 -16.44 0.33
N LEU A 42 41.46 -17.69 0.47
CA LEU A 42 42.03 -18.34 1.67
C LEU A 42 43.41 -17.79 2.04
N SER A 43 43.53 -16.52 2.44
CA SER A 43 44.81 -15.96 2.91
C SER A 43 44.70 -14.88 3.99
N SER A 44 43.57 -14.72 4.65
CA SER A 44 43.46 -13.84 5.82
C SER A 44 42.81 -14.57 7.01
N LEU A 45 43.52 -15.59 7.48
CA LEU A 45 43.37 -16.15 8.83
C LEU A 45 44.49 -15.56 9.71
N LYS A 46 44.15 -15.31 10.99
CA LYS A 46 44.87 -14.64 12.10
C LYS A 46 44.31 -13.23 12.30
N THR A 47 43.43 -12.95 13.27
CA THR A 47 43.33 -13.45 14.65
C THR A 47 41.89 -13.39 15.15
N HIS A 48 41.46 -14.46 15.81
CA HIS A 48 40.19 -14.58 16.53
C HIS A 48 40.23 -13.81 17.86
N SER A 49 39.09 -13.26 18.29
CA SER A 49 38.59 -13.44 19.66
C SER A 49 37.10 -13.06 19.72
N SER A 50 36.25 -14.08 19.57
CA SER A 50 34.85 -14.04 20.02
C SER A 50 34.66 -15.24 20.94
N THR A 51 34.86 -15.03 22.24
CA THR A 51 34.52 -16.04 23.25
C THR A 51 33.04 -15.88 23.58
N TRP A 52 32.22 -16.74 22.95
CA TRP A 52 31.06 -17.32 23.59
C TRP A 52 31.56 -18.03 24.86
N ILE A 53 31.06 -17.62 26.02
CA ILE A 53 31.28 -18.33 27.29
C ILE A 53 30.03 -19.18 27.49
N ASP A 54 30.25 -20.49 27.56
CA ASP A 54 29.27 -21.53 27.86
C ASP A 54 29.33 -21.75 29.38
N ASP A 55 28.28 -21.36 30.11
CA ASP A 55 28.18 -21.43 31.57
C ASP A 55 27.28 -22.60 31.98
N ASP A 56 27.58 -23.82 31.53
CA ASP A 56 27.02 -25.03 32.12
C ASP A 56 28.12 -25.99 32.62
N GLU A 57 28.26 -26.09 33.95
CA GLU A 57 29.24 -26.95 34.62
C GLU A 57 28.84 -28.45 34.65
N THR A 58 28.05 -28.92 33.67
CA THR A 58 27.63 -30.33 33.62
C THR A 58 28.39 -31.07 32.51
N ASP A 59 29.49 -31.70 32.89
CA ASP A 59 30.39 -32.48 32.02
C ASP A 59 29.83 -33.88 31.68
N ASP A 60 28.52 -33.95 31.36
CA ASP A 60 27.76 -35.20 31.13
C ASP A 60 27.52 -35.47 29.63
N TYR A 61 28.30 -34.87 28.74
CA TYR A 61 28.18 -35.10 27.30
C TYR A 61 28.82 -36.43 26.88
N ASP A 62 28.02 -37.50 26.83
CA ASP A 62 28.41 -38.80 26.23
C ASP A 62 27.80 -38.95 24.82
N PRO A 63 28.57 -38.70 23.74
CA PRO A 63 28.10 -38.74 22.35
C PRO A 63 27.69 -40.14 21.85
N LYS A 64 27.81 -41.19 22.67
CA LYS A 64 27.34 -42.53 22.32
C LYS A 64 25.86 -42.76 22.66
N GLN A 65 25.28 -41.99 23.60
CA GLN A 65 23.88 -42.19 24.01
C GLN A 65 22.86 -41.74 22.96
N GLU A 66 23.17 -40.77 22.11
CA GLU A 66 22.22 -40.22 21.13
C GLU A 66 22.01 -41.12 19.89
N SER A 67 22.94 -42.04 19.63
CA SER A 67 22.83 -42.96 18.47
C SER A 67 21.85 -44.12 18.69
N ALA A 68 21.40 -44.36 19.93
CA ALA A 68 20.58 -45.53 20.28
C ALA A 68 19.07 -45.24 20.43
N SER A 69 18.66 -43.98 20.53
CA SER A 69 17.27 -43.58 20.88
C SER A 69 16.41 -43.10 19.70
N SER A 70 16.94 -43.02 18.47
CA SER A 70 16.17 -42.63 17.27
C SER A 70 15.68 -43.80 16.39
N ARG A 71 15.45 -44.98 16.99
CA ARG A 71 14.70 -46.09 16.33
C ARG A 71 13.34 -46.29 17.00
N ARG A 72 12.38 -45.40 16.69
CA ARG A 72 10.97 -45.68 16.94
C ARG A 72 10.37 -46.56 15.84
N LYS A 73 9.68 -47.58 16.32
CA LYS A 73 9.06 -48.72 15.62
C LYS A 73 7.89 -48.28 14.73
N ARG A 74 7.80 -48.84 13.52
CA ARG A 74 6.59 -48.85 12.69
C ARG A 74 5.72 -50.08 13.06
N PRO A 75 4.38 -49.97 13.13
CA PRO A 75 3.52 -51.14 13.10
C PRO A 75 3.21 -51.53 11.64
N SER A 76 3.25 -52.83 11.39
CA SER A 76 2.89 -53.51 10.15
C SER A 76 1.44 -54.01 10.21
N HIS A 77 0.64 -53.76 9.17
CA HIS A 77 -0.22 -54.83 8.64
C HIS A 77 -0.53 -54.64 7.14
N SER A 78 -0.51 -55.77 6.46
CA SER A 78 -0.70 -56.05 5.04
C SER A 78 -2.14 -55.80 4.55
N SER A 79 -2.32 -55.20 3.37
CA SER A 79 -2.74 -55.94 2.17
C SER A 79 -2.98 -55.03 0.94
N ASN A 80 -2.58 -55.60 -0.19
CA ASN A 80 -2.72 -55.23 -1.60
C ASN A 80 -3.77 -54.19 -2.01
N ILE A 81 -3.35 -53.25 -2.88
CA ILE A 81 -3.86 -52.94 -4.25
C ILE A 81 -3.38 -51.53 -4.63
N ALA A 82 -2.53 -51.42 -5.65
CA ALA A 82 -2.29 -50.15 -6.37
C ALA A 82 -3.41 -49.97 -7.41
N PRO A 83 -3.89 -48.74 -7.71
CA PRO A 83 -3.13 -47.88 -8.64
C PRO A 83 -3.31 -46.34 -8.53
N LYS A 84 -2.30 -45.66 -9.09
CA LYS A 84 -2.30 -44.39 -9.87
C LYS A 84 -2.64 -43.05 -9.19
N LYS A 85 -1.64 -42.15 -9.34
CA LYS A 85 -1.69 -40.69 -9.19
C LYS A 85 -2.92 -40.08 -9.89
N ARG A 86 -3.63 -39.18 -9.21
CA ARG A 86 -4.54 -38.20 -9.82
C ARG A 86 -4.13 -36.79 -9.41
N ALA A 87 -3.96 -35.94 -10.42
CA ALA A 87 -3.76 -34.51 -10.29
C ALA A 87 -5.00 -33.85 -9.65
N LYS A 88 -4.79 -32.81 -8.86
CA LYS A 88 -5.87 -31.94 -8.37
C LYS A 88 -6.40 -31.15 -9.57
N ILE A 89 -7.63 -31.45 -9.96
CA ILE A 89 -8.41 -30.70 -10.95
C ILE A 89 -9.00 -29.48 -10.23
N ALA A 90 -8.89 -28.31 -10.85
CA ALA A 90 -9.49 -27.08 -10.38
C ALA A 90 -11.03 -27.22 -10.38
N ASP A 91 -11.68 -26.83 -9.30
CA ASP A 91 -13.14 -26.85 -9.18
C ASP A 91 -13.75 -25.81 -10.14
N THR A 92 -14.16 -26.26 -11.32
CA THR A 92 -15.10 -25.51 -12.18
C THR A 92 -16.52 -25.80 -11.69
N LEU A 93 -17.15 -24.80 -11.07
CA LEU A 93 -18.56 -24.84 -10.71
C LEU A 93 -19.41 -24.83 -11.98
N ILE A 94 -19.95 -25.99 -12.35
CA ILE A 94 -20.99 -26.10 -13.39
C ILE A 94 -22.31 -25.68 -12.74
N VAL A 95 -22.79 -24.48 -13.07
CA VAL A 95 -24.13 -24.03 -12.67
C VAL A 95 -25.13 -24.45 -13.74
N ALA A 96 -25.90 -25.50 -13.45
CA ALA A 96 -27.02 -25.90 -14.28
C ALA A 96 -28.23 -24.99 -13.97
N MET A 97 -28.56 -24.09 -14.89
CA MET A 97 -29.74 -23.24 -14.80
C MET A 97 -30.84 -23.78 -15.72
N SER A 98 -32.04 -24.02 -15.18
CA SER A 98 -33.22 -24.35 -15.98
C SER A 98 -33.99 -23.08 -16.33
N LEU A 99 -34.06 -22.76 -17.62
CA LEU A 99 -34.81 -21.60 -18.12
C LEU A 99 -36.11 -22.06 -18.79
N GLY A 100 -37.24 -21.62 -18.23
CA GLY A 100 -38.57 -21.94 -18.75
C GLY A 100 -39.05 -21.01 -19.87
N SER A 101 -38.39 -19.87 -20.11
CA SER A 101 -38.79 -18.91 -21.14
C SER A 101 -38.10 -19.17 -22.47
N ASP A 102 -38.86 -19.15 -23.55
CA ASP A 102 -38.31 -19.37 -24.90
C ASP A 102 -37.43 -18.21 -25.36
N SER A 103 -37.67 -16.98 -24.88
CA SER A 103 -36.76 -15.84 -25.07
C SER A 103 -35.39 -16.06 -24.41
N GLY A 104 -35.35 -16.72 -23.24
CA GLY A 104 -34.11 -17.03 -22.53
C GLY A 104 -33.31 -18.13 -23.24
N LYS A 105 -33.98 -19.12 -23.81
CA LYS A 105 -33.34 -20.15 -24.64
C LYS A 105 -32.74 -19.56 -25.92
N GLY A 106 -33.47 -18.68 -26.60
CA GLY A 106 -33.01 -18.04 -27.84
C GLY A 106 -31.75 -17.18 -27.64
N PHE A 107 -31.64 -16.48 -26.51
CA PHE A 107 -30.44 -15.73 -26.17
C PHE A 107 -29.23 -16.62 -25.91
N LEU A 108 -29.40 -17.77 -25.24
CA LEU A 108 -28.29 -18.70 -25.01
C LEU A 108 -27.84 -19.41 -26.30
N SER A 109 -28.77 -19.68 -27.21
CA SER A 109 -28.43 -20.27 -28.51
C SER A 109 -27.55 -19.34 -29.38
N SER A 110 -27.68 -18.01 -29.26
CA SER A 110 -26.81 -17.07 -29.99
C SER A 110 -25.40 -16.96 -29.41
N ILE A 111 -25.20 -17.40 -28.17
CA ILE A 111 -23.88 -17.47 -27.53
C ILE A 111 -23.07 -18.66 -28.07
N SER A 112 -23.75 -19.74 -28.49
CA SER A 112 -23.14 -20.97 -28.98
C SER A 112 -22.60 -20.90 -30.41
N ASP A 113 -22.91 -19.85 -31.18
CA ASP A 113 -22.51 -19.72 -32.60
C ASP A 113 -21.06 -19.23 -32.79
N TRP A 114 -20.31 -19.00 -31.71
CA TRP A 114 -18.89 -18.66 -31.77
C TRP A 114 -18.02 -19.83 -31.33
N GLY A 115 -17.82 -20.77 -32.25
CA GLY A 115 -16.58 -21.56 -32.33
C GLY A 115 -16.77 -23.08 -32.45
N ASP A 116 -16.58 -23.62 -33.66
CA ASP A 116 -15.80 -24.85 -33.86
C ASP A 116 -15.35 -24.97 -35.33
N ASP A 117 -14.13 -24.53 -35.64
CA ASP A 117 -13.26 -25.30 -36.53
C ASP A 117 -11.81 -24.98 -36.19
N SER A 118 -11.18 -25.88 -35.45
CA SER A 118 -9.87 -26.46 -35.74
C SER A 118 -9.16 -26.84 -34.45
N THR A 119 -8.89 -28.14 -34.36
CA THR A 119 -8.26 -28.84 -33.25
C THR A 119 -6.75 -28.65 -33.23
N ASP A 120 -6.21 -28.78 -32.03
CA ASP A 120 -4.80 -29.02 -31.68
C ASP A 120 -3.80 -27.89 -31.92
N LEU A 121 -3.55 -27.09 -30.88
CA LEU A 121 -2.25 -27.04 -30.18
C LEU A 121 -2.45 -26.39 -28.79
N LEU A 122 -1.95 -27.07 -27.76
CA LEU A 122 -1.94 -26.61 -26.37
C LEU A 122 -1.10 -25.33 -26.21
N GLU A 123 -1.75 -24.18 -26.10
CA GLU A 123 -1.17 -22.97 -25.50
C GLU A 123 -2.14 -22.35 -24.48
N GLN A 124 -1.59 -21.93 -23.35
CA GLN A 124 -2.29 -21.46 -22.15
C GLN A 124 -3.03 -20.14 -22.41
N PRO A 125 -4.18 -19.85 -21.76
CA PRO A 125 -4.94 -18.65 -22.08
C PRO A 125 -4.34 -17.42 -21.37
N GLU A 126 -3.51 -16.65 -22.07
CA GLU A 126 -3.03 -15.33 -21.63
C GLU A 126 -4.06 -14.19 -21.84
N GLY A 127 -5.31 -14.50 -22.20
CA GLY A 127 -6.28 -13.50 -22.72
C GLY A 127 -7.36 -12.98 -21.75
N VAL A 128 -7.50 -13.54 -20.55
CA VAL A 128 -8.59 -13.15 -19.63
C VAL A 128 -8.24 -11.85 -18.88
N ASP A 129 -6.97 -11.65 -18.52
CA ASP A 129 -6.48 -10.48 -17.80
C ASP A 129 -6.57 -9.17 -18.61
N THR A 130 -6.48 -9.27 -19.94
CA THR A 130 -6.54 -8.10 -20.84
C THR A 130 -7.96 -7.58 -21.06
N PHE A 131 -8.97 -8.44 -20.97
CA PHE A 131 -10.37 -8.03 -21.18
C PHE A 131 -10.93 -7.28 -19.95
N PHE A 132 -10.60 -7.73 -18.74
CA PHE A 132 -11.02 -7.07 -17.49
C PHE A 132 -10.31 -5.73 -17.23
N LYS A 133 -9.07 -5.55 -17.72
CA LYS A 133 -8.34 -4.26 -17.62
C LYS A 133 -9.03 -3.11 -18.38
N ALA A 134 -9.77 -3.40 -19.45
CA ALA A 134 -10.45 -2.37 -20.24
C ALA A 134 -11.82 -1.95 -19.64
N HIS A 135 -12.47 -2.83 -18.87
CA HIS A 135 -13.84 -2.64 -18.40
C HIS A 135 -13.97 -2.38 -16.89
N GLY A 136 -12.90 -2.56 -16.12
CA GLY A 136 -12.89 -2.39 -14.67
C GLY A 136 -13.53 -3.56 -13.93
N GLU A 137 -13.10 -3.79 -12.69
CA GLU A 137 -13.63 -4.82 -11.80
C GLU A 137 -14.52 -4.18 -10.73
N PRO A 138 -15.79 -4.61 -10.55
CA PRO A 138 -16.64 -4.07 -9.49
C PRO A 138 -16.08 -4.48 -8.12
N ARG A 139 -15.94 -3.50 -7.23
CA ARG A 139 -15.44 -3.69 -5.87
C ARG A 139 -16.24 -2.89 -4.85
N THR A 140 -16.43 -3.48 -3.68
CA THR A 140 -16.96 -2.77 -2.52
C THR A 140 -15.80 -2.26 -1.67
N LEU A 141 -15.80 -0.97 -1.36
CA LEU A 141 -14.78 -0.35 -0.50
C LEU A 141 -15.44 0.51 0.57
N THR A 142 -14.76 0.61 1.71
CA THR A 142 -15.15 1.49 2.79
C THR A 142 -14.20 2.67 2.85
N THR A 143 -14.69 3.87 2.53
CA THR A 143 -13.89 5.09 2.35
C THR A 143 -14.54 6.28 3.03
N SER A 144 -13.73 7.28 3.36
CA SER A 144 -14.22 8.60 3.79
C SER A 144 -14.08 9.66 2.69
N LEU A 145 -13.70 9.25 1.47
CA LEU A 145 -13.40 10.15 0.36
C LEU A 145 -14.35 9.89 -0.78
N ALA A 146 -14.81 10.95 -1.43
CA ALA A 146 -15.63 10.85 -2.64
C ALA A 146 -14.75 10.45 -3.83
N HIS A 147 -15.11 9.37 -4.52
CA HIS A 147 -14.44 8.89 -5.73
C HIS A 147 -15.13 9.42 -6.99
N PRO A 148 -14.40 9.55 -8.13
CA PRO A 148 -12.96 9.32 -8.28
C PRO A 148 -12.10 10.34 -7.52
N VAL A 149 -11.04 9.87 -6.86
CA VAL A 149 -10.06 10.79 -6.26
C VAL A 149 -9.09 11.25 -7.34
N ASN A 150 -8.99 12.56 -7.56
CA ASN A 150 -7.99 13.15 -8.45
C ASN A 150 -6.67 13.36 -7.68
N PHE A 151 -5.66 12.52 -7.94
CA PHE A 151 -4.35 12.57 -7.28
C PHE A 151 -3.36 13.56 -7.91
N ALA A 152 -3.72 14.20 -9.01
CA ALA A 152 -2.88 15.15 -9.74
C ALA A 152 -3.61 16.48 -9.96
N HIS A 153 -4.51 16.84 -9.04
CA HIS A 153 -5.28 18.07 -9.15
C HIS A 153 -4.37 19.30 -9.25
N ASP A 154 -4.71 20.22 -10.15
CA ASP A 154 -4.06 21.52 -10.28
C ASP A 154 -5.00 22.60 -9.72
N PRO A 155 -4.80 23.06 -8.47
CA PRO A 155 -5.59 24.16 -7.95
C PRO A 155 -5.40 25.40 -8.83
N PRO A 156 -6.49 26.01 -9.34
CA PRO A 156 -6.39 27.22 -10.14
C PRO A 156 -5.92 28.40 -9.27
N ASP A 157 -5.22 29.34 -9.89
CA ASP A 157 -4.66 30.53 -9.21
C ASP A 157 -5.75 31.44 -8.60
N ASP A 158 -6.98 31.33 -9.09
CA ASP A 158 -8.15 32.09 -8.59
C ASP A 158 -8.73 31.52 -7.28
N GLY A 159 -8.25 30.36 -6.82
CA GLY A 159 -8.70 29.71 -5.59
C GLY A 159 -10.10 29.08 -5.66
N SER A 160 -10.72 29.01 -6.85
CA SER A 160 -12.10 28.53 -7.01
C SER A 160 -12.30 27.04 -6.71
N SER A 161 -11.26 26.22 -6.95
CA SER A 161 -11.29 24.77 -6.75
C SER A 161 -10.00 24.31 -6.06
N PRO A 162 -9.81 24.60 -4.76
CA PRO A 162 -8.58 24.27 -4.08
C PRO A 162 -8.45 22.75 -3.86
N CYS A 163 -7.22 22.31 -3.56
CA CYS A 163 -6.97 20.97 -3.04
C CYS A 163 -7.68 20.80 -1.69
N HIS A 164 -8.44 19.72 -1.48
CA HIS A 164 -9.19 19.51 -0.24
C HIS A 164 -8.26 19.38 0.98
N TRP A 165 -7.10 18.77 0.82
CA TRP A 165 -6.10 18.63 1.88
C TRP A 165 -5.41 19.95 2.23
N CYS A 166 -5.18 20.82 1.24
CA CYS A 166 -4.57 22.14 1.49
C CYS A 166 -5.56 23.12 2.09
N ALA A 167 -6.80 23.15 1.57
CA ALA A 167 -7.83 24.07 2.04
C ALA A 167 -8.36 23.71 3.43
N ASN A 168 -8.40 22.41 3.76
CA ASN A 168 -8.90 21.93 5.03
C ASN A 168 -8.09 20.71 5.48
N PHE A 169 -7.17 20.90 6.42
CA PHE A 169 -6.35 19.78 6.93
C PHE A 169 -7.20 18.67 7.58
N ILE A 170 -8.39 19.00 8.10
CA ILE A 170 -9.32 18.03 8.70
C ILE A 170 -9.82 17.05 7.65
N TYR A 171 -9.87 17.44 6.37
CA TYR A 171 -10.31 16.56 5.30
C TYR A 171 -9.43 15.29 5.20
N GLY A 172 -8.12 15.41 5.41
CA GLY A 172 -7.25 14.24 5.48
C GLY A 172 -7.43 13.40 6.75
N LEU A 173 -7.92 14.00 7.83
CA LEU A 173 -8.15 13.32 9.11
C LEU A 173 -9.48 12.57 9.14
N LEU A 174 -10.57 13.22 8.72
CA LEU A 174 -11.95 12.73 8.88
C LEU A 174 -12.67 12.53 7.54
N GLY A 175 -12.24 13.21 6.48
CA GLY A 175 -12.90 13.18 5.17
C GLY A 175 -14.36 13.61 5.28
N LEU A 176 -15.22 12.92 4.52
CA LEU A 176 -16.67 13.07 4.51
C LEU A 176 -17.37 12.05 5.44
N GLY A 177 -16.60 11.41 6.33
CA GLY A 177 -17.07 10.30 7.14
C GLY A 177 -17.10 8.97 6.37
N LYS A 178 -16.87 7.88 7.11
CA LYS A 178 -16.68 6.53 6.58
C LYS A 178 -17.99 5.97 6.03
N ARG A 179 -17.99 5.55 4.77
CA ARG A 179 -19.14 4.93 4.09
C ARG A 179 -18.69 3.76 3.24
N THR A 180 -19.60 2.81 3.03
CA THR A 180 -19.39 1.68 2.11
C THR A 180 -19.96 2.04 0.75
N VAL A 181 -19.12 2.02 -0.28
CA VAL A 181 -19.47 2.36 -1.66
C VAL A 181 -19.06 1.21 -2.59
N GLN A 182 -19.75 1.09 -3.72
CA GLN A 182 -19.36 0.21 -4.81
C GLN A 182 -18.71 1.04 -5.91
N VAL A 183 -17.53 0.59 -6.36
CA VAL A 183 -16.75 1.25 -7.40
C VAL A 183 -16.36 0.28 -8.52
N MET A 184 -16.06 0.81 -9.70
CA MET A 184 -15.28 0.10 -10.71
C MET A 184 -13.79 0.38 -10.47
N ASP A 185 -12.99 -0.66 -10.23
CA ASP A 185 -11.52 -0.61 -10.14
C ASP A 185 -10.90 -0.91 -11.52
N TYR A 186 -10.21 0.07 -12.09
CA TYR A 186 -9.53 -0.08 -13.39
C TYR A 186 -8.10 -0.64 -13.26
N GLY A 187 -7.66 -1.00 -12.06
CA GLY A 187 -6.34 -1.56 -11.77
C GLY A 187 -5.23 -0.52 -11.67
N ASN A 188 -5.40 0.67 -12.24
CA ASN A 188 -4.43 1.78 -12.27
C ASN A 188 -4.58 2.77 -11.09
N GLY A 189 -5.37 2.44 -10.07
CA GLY A 189 -5.68 3.33 -8.96
C GLY A 189 -6.85 4.29 -9.22
N LYS A 190 -7.45 4.27 -10.42
CA LYS A 190 -8.72 4.94 -10.69
C LYS A 190 -9.88 4.09 -10.18
N TYR A 191 -10.74 4.72 -9.39
CA TYR A 191 -12.02 4.17 -8.95
C TYR A 191 -13.15 5.06 -9.43
N GLU A 192 -14.18 4.49 -10.05
CA GLU A 192 -15.42 5.21 -10.38
C GLU A 192 -16.57 4.70 -9.52
N GLU A 193 -17.20 5.57 -8.76
CA GLU A 193 -18.38 5.23 -7.96
C GLU A 193 -19.55 4.81 -8.85
N ILE A 194 -20.05 3.59 -8.65
CA ILE A 194 -21.24 3.04 -9.31
C ILE A 194 -22.48 3.26 -8.44
N SER A 195 -22.29 3.09 -7.13
CA SER A 195 -23.31 3.34 -6.12
C SER A 195 -22.63 3.69 -4.80
N GLY A 196 -23.08 4.75 -4.15
CA GLY A 196 -22.45 5.26 -2.95
C GLY A 196 -23.11 6.56 -2.53
N GLU A 197 -23.11 6.85 -1.24
CA GLU A 197 -23.85 8.00 -0.74
C GLU A 197 -23.11 9.32 -0.87
N HIS A 198 -21.78 9.35 -1.09
CA HIS A 198 -21.04 10.62 -1.12
C HIS A 198 -21.43 11.46 -2.33
N THR A 199 -21.31 10.91 -3.54
CA THR A 199 -21.73 11.57 -4.78
C THR A 199 -23.25 11.77 -4.85
N VAL A 200 -24.05 10.82 -4.35
CA VAL A 200 -25.51 10.96 -4.25
C VAL A 200 -25.93 12.08 -3.28
N ALA A 201 -25.17 12.31 -2.20
CA ALA A 201 -25.38 13.43 -1.29
C ALA A 201 -24.91 14.78 -1.86
N GLY A 202 -24.47 14.81 -3.12
CA GLY A 202 -24.03 16.03 -3.82
C GLY A 202 -22.59 16.43 -3.51
N HIS A 203 -21.78 15.56 -2.89
CA HIS A 203 -20.36 15.85 -2.72
C HIS A 203 -19.62 15.68 -4.04
N GLU A 204 -18.77 16.64 -4.35
CA GLU A 204 -17.88 16.58 -5.48
C GLU A 204 -16.73 15.56 -5.26
N PRO A 205 -16.15 15.03 -6.35
CA PRO A 205 -15.03 14.10 -6.25
C PRO A 205 -13.83 14.72 -5.50
N SER A 206 -13.13 13.90 -4.72
CA SER A 206 -12.03 14.39 -3.87
C SER A 206 -10.84 14.84 -4.72
N ARG A 207 -10.27 16.01 -4.41
CA ARG A 207 -9.13 16.58 -5.14
C ARG A 207 -7.89 16.68 -4.26
N MET A 208 -6.85 15.95 -4.62
CA MET A 208 -5.53 15.98 -4.01
C MET A 208 -4.52 16.57 -5.00
N CYS A 209 -3.82 17.63 -4.60
CA CYS A 209 -2.74 18.17 -5.43
C CYS A 209 -1.51 17.25 -5.42
N VAL A 210 -0.65 17.44 -6.41
CA VAL A 210 0.59 16.66 -6.56
C VAL A 210 1.46 16.75 -5.30
N ALA A 211 1.58 17.93 -4.67
CA ALA A 211 2.37 18.07 -3.44
C ALA A 211 1.86 17.18 -2.30
N CYS A 212 0.56 17.19 -2.02
CA CYS A 212 -0.04 16.29 -1.01
C CYS A 212 0.12 14.81 -1.38
N ALA A 213 0.04 14.46 -2.67
CA ALA A 213 0.25 13.09 -3.10
C ALA A 213 1.71 12.64 -2.87
N LEU A 214 2.66 13.51 -3.21
CA LEU A 214 4.08 13.24 -3.05
C LEU A 214 4.51 13.12 -1.59
N GLU A 215 3.94 13.88 -0.67
CA GLU A 215 4.19 13.71 0.77
C GLU A 215 3.89 12.27 1.23
N ARG A 216 2.79 11.69 0.73
CA ARG A 216 2.38 10.31 1.08
C ARG A 216 3.29 9.28 0.41
N ILE A 217 3.65 9.50 -0.85
CA ILE A 217 4.60 8.64 -1.58
C ILE A 217 5.97 8.65 -0.90
N HIS A 218 6.42 9.82 -0.44
CA HIS A 218 7.70 9.97 0.23
C HIS A 218 7.74 9.16 1.54
N ILE A 219 6.63 9.12 2.28
CA ILE A 219 6.47 8.25 3.45
C ILE A 219 6.57 6.77 3.05
N THR A 220 5.81 6.33 2.04
CA THR A 220 5.77 4.90 1.65
C THR A 220 7.06 4.39 1.02
N GLN A 221 7.85 5.27 0.41
CA GLN A 221 9.15 4.94 -0.20
C GLN A 221 10.32 4.94 0.78
N CYS A 222 10.11 5.34 2.03
CA CYS A 222 11.15 5.34 3.04
C CYS A 222 11.64 3.90 3.30
N ALA A 223 12.93 3.63 3.06
CA ALA A 223 13.52 2.30 3.17
C ALA A 223 13.45 1.70 4.58
N GLY A 224 13.36 2.55 5.61
CA GLY A 224 13.15 2.15 6.99
C GLY A 224 12.91 3.36 7.89
N HIS A 225 11.85 3.32 8.69
CA HIS A 225 11.50 4.44 9.56
C HIS A 225 12.32 4.42 10.85
N ARG A 226 13.11 5.48 11.08
CA ARG A 226 13.74 5.73 12.38
C ARG A 226 12.90 6.72 13.17
N ILE A 227 12.03 6.20 14.04
CA ILE A 227 11.08 7.03 14.78
C ILE A 227 11.76 7.66 16.01
N ILE A 228 11.63 8.98 16.17
CA ILE A 228 12.16 9.74 17.31
C ILE A 228 11.10 10.75 17.82
N PRO A 229 11.20 11.23 19.07
CA PRO A 229 10.34 12.29 19.57
C PRO A 229 10.50 13.60 18.79
N LEU A 230 9.40 14.33 18.61
CA LEU A 230 9.38 15.66 17.98
C LEU A 230 9.87 16.72 18.97
N LYS A 231 10.74 17.61 18.49
CA LYS A 231 11.25 18.71 19.31
C LYS A 231 10.12 19.69 19.67
N GLY A 232 9.94 19.97 20.95
CA GLY A 232 8.97 20.95 21.44
C GLY A 232 7.55 20.40 21.64
N TYR A 233 7.32 19.11 21.39
CA TYR A 233 6.04 18.45 21.65
C TYR A 233 6.22 17.34 22.68
N SER A 234 5.48 17.42 23.78
CA SER A 234 5.43 16.37 24.82
C SER A 234 3.98 16.12 25.21
N PRO A 235 3.53 14.86 25.27
CA PRO A 235 2.19 14.48 25.72
C PRO A 235 1.83 15.09 27.08
N ASP A 236 2.78 15.15 28.01
CA ASP A 236 2.55 15.64 29.38
C ASP A 236 2.18 17.12 29.46
N THR A 237 2.64 17.91 28.48
CA THR A 237 2.44 19.37 28.44
C THR A 237 1.48 19.81 27.34
N PHE A 238 0.97 18.87 26.54
CA PHE A 238 0.20 19.17 25.35
C PHE A 238 -1.26 19.46 25.68
N ASP A 239 -1.79 20.57 25.15
CA ASP A 239 -3.21 20.91 25.31
C ASP A 239 -4.08 20.15 24.29
N PHE A 240 -4.45 18.92 24.64
CA PHE A 240 -5.35 18.10 23.83
C PHE A 240 -6.71 18.77 23.61
N GLY A 241 -7.21 19.52 24.60
CA GLY A 241 -8.50 20.19 24.52
C GLY A 241 -8.51 21.26 23.43
N ALA A 242 -7.48 22.11 23.40
CA ALA A 242 -7.30 23.09 22.33
C ALA A 242 -7.06 22.43 20.97
N ALA A 243 -6.27 21.35 20.92
CA ALA A 243 -6.01 20.63 19.68
C ALA A 243 -7.29 20.05 19.07
N PHE A 244 -8.14 19.37 19.84
CA PHE A 244 -9.40 18.82 19.30
C PHE A 244 -10.42 19.91 18.99
N LYS A 245 -10.46 21.03 19.74
CA LYS A 245 -11.28 22.19 19.38
C LYS A 245 -10.88 22.79 18.02
N SER A 246 -9.61 22.69 17.63
CA SER A 246 -9.17 23.14 16.29
C SER A 246 -9.74 22.31 15.12
N LEU A 247 -10.27 21.11 15.40
CA LEU A 247 -10.98 20.28 14.42
C LEU A 247 -12.44 20.72 14.19
N THR A 248 -12.98 21.57 15.06
CA THR A 248 -14.30 22.13 14.85
C THR A 248 -14.16 23.43 14.04
N PRO A 249 -14.83 23.55 12.88
CA PRO A 249 -14.70 24.76 12.06
C PRO A 249 -15.24 25.97 12.83
N GLY A 250 -14.33 26.90 13.16
CA GLY A 250 -14.66 28.23 13.67
C GLY A 250 -14.95 29.22 12.54
N ILE A 251 -15.09 30.50 12.88
CA ILE A 251 -15.40 31.58 11.92
C ILE A 251 -14.30 31.75 10.85
N GLU A 252 -13.04 31.48 11.21
CA GLU A 252 -11.86 31.65 10.34
C GLU A 252 -11.47 30.37 9.58
N GLY A 253 -12.26 29.30 9.72
CA GLY A 253 -11.92 27.99 9.18
C GLY A 253 -10.83 27.26 9.99
N PRO A 254 -10.56 25.98 9.66
CA PRO A 254 -9.62 25.17 10.43
C PRO A 254 -8.16 25.46 10.05
N SER A 255 -7.36 25.86 11.04
CA SER A 255 -5.90 26.02 10.89
C SER A 255 -5.15 24.89 11.59
N MET A 256 -4.15 24.34 10.90
CA MET A 256 -3.33 23.24 11.43
C MET A 256 -2.26 23.79 12.38
N ILE A 257 -2.64 23.97 13.64
CA ILE A 257 -1.75 24.51 14.70
C ILE A 257 -0.83 23.42 15.29
N ASN A 258 -1.26 22.16 15.22
CA ASN A 258 -0.59 21.02 15.83
C ASN A 258 -0.23 19.95 14.79
N PRO A 259 0.85 19.19 15.01
CA PRO A 259 1.15 18.01 14.20
C PRO A 259 0.13 16.90 14.50
N TRP A 260 -0.32 16.22 13.46
CA TRP A 260 -1.28 15.12 13.55
C TRP A 260 -0.67 13.81 13.06
N CYS A 261 -1.07 12.71 13.67
CA CYS A 261 -0.61 11.38 13.32
C CYS A 261 -0.97 11.03 11.87
N SER A 262 -0.04 10.41 11.16
CA SER A 262 -0.22 9.92 9.80
C SER A 262 -1.09 8.65 9.74
N LEU A 263 -1.43 8.01 10.88
CA LEU A 263 -2.23 6.78 10.91
C LEU A 263 -3.63 6.97 11.49
N CYS A 264 -3.80 7.90 12.43
CA CYS A 264 -5.06 8.11 13.15
C CYS A 264 -5.35 9.60 13.41
N PRO A 265 -6.57 9.98 13.79
CA PRO A 265 -6.94 11.37 14.09
C PRO A 265 -6.42 11.91 15.44
N SER A 266 -5.24 11.47 15.91
CA SER A 266 -4.66 11.91 17.18
C SER A 266 -3.46 12.84 16.96
N PRO A 267 -3.19 13.79 17.87
CA PRO A 267 -1.97 14.61 17.82
C PRO A 267 -0.69 13.75 17.80
N ALA A 268 0.31 14.20 17.05
CA ALA A 268 1.58 13.49 16.90
C ALA A 268 2.66 14.05 17.83
N PHE A 269 3.50 13.15 18.34
CA PHE A 269 4.62 13.45 19.24
C PHE A 269 5.92 12.83 18.74
N PHE A 270 5.87 11.99 17.70
CA PHE A 270 7.02 11.33 17.11
C PHE A 270 7.04 11.57 15.60
N GLY A 271 8.23 11.49 15.02
CA GLY A 271 8.43 11.59 13.58
C GLY A 271 9.56 10.69 13.09
N CYS A 272 9.57 10.39 11.79
CA CYS A 272 10.69 9.71 11.16
C CYS A 272 11.89 10.65 11.01
N SER A 273 13.08 10.15 11.33
CA SER A 273 14.38 10.83 11.20
C SER A 273 15.36 10.08 10.30
N ALA A 274 14.87 9.14 9.51
CA ALA A 274 15.69 8.42 8.55
C ALA A 274 16.22 9.38 7.47
N ILE A 275 17.50 9.25 7.13
CA ILE A 275 18.12 10.05 6.07
C ILE A 275 17.52 9.63 4.73
N GLN A 276 16.94 10.59 4.02
CA GLN A 276 16.34 10.43 2.71
C GLN A 276 17.33 10.89 1.64
N PRO A 277 17.54 10.11 0.56
CA PRO A 277 18.40 10.51 -0.55
C PRO A 277 17.76 11.57 -1.45
N VAL A 278 16.45 11.78 -1.31
CA VAL A 278 15.64 12.72 -2.09
C VAL A 278 14.68 13.47 -1.17
N ASN A 279 14.24 14.66 -1.59
CA ASN A 279 13.16 15.40 -0.91
C ASN A 279 11.77 14.88 -1.34
N VAL A 280 10.71 15.51 -0.81
CA VAL A 280 9.31 15.22 -1.18
C VAL A 280 9.06 15.35 -2.69
N TYR A 281 9.79 16.20 -3.40
CA TYR A 281 9.67 16.39 -4.85
C TYR A 281 10.56 15.44 -5.67
N GLN A 282 11.18 14.45 -5.01
CA GLN A 282 12.13 13.49 -5.58
C GLN A 282 13.43 14.10 -6.13
N GLU A 283 13.77 15.31 -5.73
CA GLU A 283 15.05 15.92 -6.07
C GLU A 283 16.12 15.38 -5.11
N CYS A 284 17.31 15.08 -5.63
CA CYS A 284 18.43 14.65 -4.80
C CYS A 284 18.78 15.71 -3.74
N VAL A 285 18.99 15.26 -2.50
CA VAL A 285 19.39 16.13 -1.39
C VAL A 285 20.75 15.69 -0.88
N ASP A 286 21.57 16.66 -0.50
CA ASP A 286 22.80 16.39 0.23
C ASP A 286 22.46 15.65 1.56
N PRO A 287 23.01 14.45 1.82
CA PRO A 287 22.76 13.71 3.06
C PRO A 287 23.13 14.48 4.34
N CYS A 288 23.98 15.49 4.25
CA CYS A 288 24.35 16.36 5.37
C CYS A 288 23.37 17.53 5.57
N SER A 289 22.44 17.77 4.64
CA SER A 289 21.43 18.81 4.75
C SER A 289 20.34 18.43 5.77
N PRO A 290 19.84 19.39 6.55
CA PRO A 290 18.63 19.18 7.36
C PRO A 290 17.42 18.72 6.53
N ASP A 291 17.34 19.10 5.25
CA ASP A 291 16.25 18.71 4.34
C ASP A 291 16.28 17.22 3.97
N ALA A 292 17.39 16.51 4.23
CA ALA A 292 17.49 15.08 4.04
C ALA A 292 16.94 14.29 5.24
N VAL A 293 16.55 14.93 6.35
CA VAL A 293 16.17 14.23 7.57
C VAL A 293 14.66 14.00 7.62
N GLY A 294 14.28 12.73 7.60
CA GLY A 294 12.90 12.28 7.80
C GLY A 294 12.08 12.24 6.51
N CYS A 295 11.14 11.30 6.45
CA CYS A 295 10.24 11.13 5.30
C CYS A 295 8.89 11.84 5.45
N GLY A 296 8.70 12.64 6.51
CA GLY A 296 7.42 13.29 6.81
C GLY A 296 6.42 12.45 7.60
N LEU A 297 6.72 11.19 7.94
CA LEU A 297 5.88 10.37 8.81
C LEU A 297 5.82 10.97 10.22
N LEU A 298 4.60 11.15 10.73
CA LEU A 298 4.32 11.62 12.10
C LEU A 298 3.44 10.61 12.84
N LEU A 299 3.68 10.37 14.12
CA LEU A 299 2.97 9.37 14.92
C LEU A 299 2.59 9.91 16.29
N CYS A 300 1.40 9.53 16.77
CA CYS A 300 1.03 9.65 18.18
C CYS A 300 1.68 8.54 19.02
N GLU A 301 1.62 8.63 20.35
CA GLU A 301 2.18 7.60 21.26
C GLU A 301 1.67 6.18 20.95
N ARG A 302 0.35 6.03 20.77
CA ARG A 302 -0.25 4.72 20.47
C ARG A 302 0.27 4.13 19.15
N CYS A 303 0.40 4.97 18.12
CA CYS A 303 0.85 4.52 16.80
C CYS A 303 2.36 4.27 16.77
N GLU A 304 3.16 5.02 17.54
CA GLU A 304 4.59 4.74 17.71
C GLU A 304 4.81 3.38 18.39
N ALA A 305 4.11 3.13 19.52
CA ALA A 305 4.15 1.84 20.18
C ALA A 305 3.70 0.71 19.24
N GLY A 306 2.65 0.95 18.45
CA GLY A 306 2.19 0.04 17.42
C GLY A 306 3.23 -0.26 16.35
N MET A 307 3.94 0.74 15.86
CA MET A 307 5.01 0.55 14.89
C MET A 307 6.13 -0.31 15.47
N ARG A 308 6.48 -0.14 16.75
CA ARG A 308 7.48 -0.98 17.43
C ARG A 308 7.02 -2.43 17.56
N GLU A 309 5.78 -2.65 17.99
CA GLU A 309 5.21 -3.99 18.18
C GLU A 309 4.98 -4.72 16.85
N CYS A 310 4.63 -4.00 15.79
CA CYS A 310 4.31 -4.57 14.48
C CYS A 310 5.53 -4.65 13.53
N GLY A 311 6.75 -4.39 14.02
CA GLY A 311 7.97 -4.45 13.20
C GLY A 311 8.03 -3.39 12.09
N GLY A 312 7.39 -2.25 12.28
CA GLY A 312 7.36 -1.13 11.33
C GLY A 312 6.33 -1.28 10.19
N GLU A 313 5.44 -2.26 10.24
CA GLU A 313 4.45 -2.48 9.19
C GLU A 313 3.15 -1.67 9.41
N PHE A 314 2.92 -0.65 8.58
CA PHE A 314 1.71 0.18 8.66
C PHE A 314 0.41 -0.61 8.61
N SER A 315 0.30 -1.60 7.71
CA SER A 315 -0.94 -2.38 7.53
C SER A 315 -1.37 -3.08 8.82
N LYS A 316 -0.43 -3.56 9.63
CA LYS A 316 -0.72 -4.20 10.92
C LYS A 316 -1.21 -3.18 11.95
N VAL A 317 -0.56 -2.02 12.02
CA VAL A 317 -0.96 -0.93 12.94
C VAL A 317 -2.35 -0.39 12.58
N VAL A 318 -2.61 -0.15 11.30
CA VAL A 318 -3.91 0.33 10.81
C VAL A 318 -5.01 -0.70 11.08
N LYS A 319 -4.75 -1.99 10.83
CA LYS A 319 -5.69 -3.06 11.15
C LYS A 319 -6.01 -3.10 12.65
N ARG A 320 -5.01 -3.00 13.52
CA ARG A 320 -5.21 -2.93 14.98
C ARG A 320 -6.06 -1.71 15.37
N ASN A 321 -5.71 -0.54 14.84
CA ASN A 321 -6.44 0.68 15.10
C ASN A 321 -7.93 0.56 14.72
N GLN A 322 -8.24 -0.04 13.56
CA GLN A 322 -9.61 -0.28 13.10
C GLN A 322 -10.36 -1.34 13.92
N GLN A 323 -9.64 -2.29 14.54
CA GLN A 323 -10.24 -3.29 15.44
C GLN A 323 -10.59 -2.68 16.80
N GLU A 324 -9.76 -1.77 17.31
CA GLU A 324 -10.01 -1.04 18.55
C GLU A 324 -11.13 -0.01 18.37
N ASP A 325 -11.15 0.68 17.23
CA ASP A 325 -12.15 1.69 16.89
C ASP A 325 -12.41 1.69 15.38
N ALA A 326 -13.56 1.15 14.99
CA ALA A 326 -13.92 0.99 13.59
C ALA A 326 -14.16 2.31 12.86
N ASP A 327 -14.60 3.35 13.58
CA ASP A 327 -15.05 4.61 13.01
C ASP A 327 -13.94 5.67 13.02
N PHE A 328 -13.20 5.78 14.13
CA PHE A 328 -12.17 6.79 14.35
C PHE A 328 -10.77 6.23 14.60
N GLY A 329 -10.60 4.90 14.52
CA GLY A 329 -9.30 4.27 14.72
C GLY A 329 -8.25 4.74 13.72
N SER A 330 -8.64 5.02 12.48
CA SER A 330 -7.72 5.50 11.44
C SER A 330 -8.21 6.78 10.79
N ARG A 331 -7.27 7.57 10.28
CA ARG A 331 -7.59 8.78 9.52
C ARG A 331 -8.15 8.45 8.14
N ALA A 332 -8.90 9.38 7.55
CA ALA A 332 -9.61 9.19 6.28
C ALA A 332 -8.71 8.79 5.11
N ASP A 333 -7.52 9.39 5.01
CA ASP A 333 -6.58 9.15 3.91
C ASP A 333 -5.49 8.12 4.23
N VAL A 334 -5.67 7.33 5.31
CA VAL A 334 -4.68 6.34 5.77
C VAL A 334 -4.37 5.28 4.70
N GLU A 335 -5.34 4.99 3.81
CA GLU A 335 -5.13 4.02 2.74
C GLU A 335 -3.98 4.41 1.80
N TYR A 336 -3.72 5.71 1.63
CA TYR A 336 -2.69 6.20 0.69
C TYR A 336 -1.25 6.10 1.21
N ILE A 337 -1.08 5.65 2.45
CA ILE A 337 0.23 5.29 3.02
C ILE A 337 0.41 3.78 3.21
N LEU A 338 -0.59 2.97 2.83
CA LEU A 338 -0.49 1.52 2.85
C LEU A 338 0.14 0.99 1.55
N PRO A 339 0.84 -0.15 1.57
CA PRO A 339 1.37 -0.77 0.35
C PRO A 339 0.28 -1.08 -0.68
N GLY A 340 0.57 -0.89 -1.97
CA GLY A 340 -0.35 -1.24 -3.07
C GLY A 340 -1.57 -0.33 -3.24
N ASN A 341 -1.59 0.81 -2.54
CA ASN A 341 -2.72 1.72 -2.56
C ASN A 341 -2.96 2.39 -3.92
N ALA A 342 -4.16 2.96 -4.10
CA ALA A 342 -4.58 3.59 -5.35
C ALA A 342 -3.70 4.78 -5.77
N LEU A 343 -3.27 5.59 -4.81
CA LEU A 343 -2.38 6.74 -5.06
C LEU A 343 -1.02 6.27 -5.59
N TYR A 344 -0.42 5.25 -4.97
CA TYR A 344 0.84 4.69 -5.44
C TYR A 344 0.68 4.09 -6.85
N ARG A 345 -0.39 3.30 -7.08
CA ARG A 345 -0.70 2.73 -8.40
C ARG A 345 -0.88 3.79 -9.48
N PHE A 346 -1.46 4.94 -9.15
CA PHE A 346 -1.61 6.07 -10.08
C PHE A 346 -0.26 6.64 -10.52
N TYR A 347 0.73 6.72 -9.62
CA TYR A 347 2.04 7.30 -9.90
C TYR A 347 3.07 6.29 -10.43
N THR A 348 2.88 4.98 -10.22
CA THR A 348 3.85 3.94 -10.62
C THR A 348 3.35 2.94 -11.66
N GLY A 349 2.04 2.90 -11.92
CA GLY A 349 1.38 1.97 -12.85
C GLY A 349 1.54 2.34 -14.31
#